data_AF-A0A971GJF4-F1
#
_entry.id   AF-A0A971GJF4-F1
#
_cell.length_a   1.000
_cell.length_b   1.000
_cell.length_c   1.000
_cell.angle_alpha   90.00
_cell.angle_beta   90.00
_cell.angle_gamma   90.00
#
_symmetry.space_group_name_H-M   'P 1'
#
loop_
_entity.id
_entity.type
_entity.pdbx_description
1 polymer ?
#
loop_
_entity_poly.entity_id
_entity_poly.type
_entity_poly.pdbx_seq_one_letter_code
_entity_poly.pdbx_strand_id
1 'polypeptide(L)'
;MYPGKQLALVIKESIKDTFGKAVKFDSYYFRLNGDIVLLNFYLSNTTDFNDNLNLVKCYKIVIDTDILSVLSNDIAINGVYIYEPELIIVKNYGKKYYDVVEDNFTSGINRELFEKLAGNGFFINIYDGKGSYREMFRNGKNTILFNDFNLKIKYRDKKIRYNASGDIIRRDKSLIDTCSFTLKGLLD
;
A
#
# COMPACT_ATOMS: atom_id res chain seq x y z
N MET A 1 24.95 9.77 19.00
CA MET A 1 23.75 9.92 18.14
C MET A 1 23.16 8.51 17.97
N TYR A 2 21.90 8.26 18.37
CA TYR A 2 21.37 6.89 18.48
C TYR A 2 21.21 6.23 17.09
N PRO A 3 21.80 5.04 16.84
CA PRO A 3 21.73 4.32 15.56
C PRO A 3 20.28 4.12 15.06
N GLY A 4 19.34 3.95 16.00
CA GLY A 4 17.94 3.73 15.66
C GLY A 4 17.23 4.91 14.98
N LYS A 5 17.67 6.17 15.20
CA LYS A 5 17.07 7.32 14.50
C LYS A 5 17.53 7.42 13.05
N GLN A 6 18.77 7.03 12.75
CA GLN A 6 19.31 7.04 11.40
C GLN A 6 18.63 6.00 10.52
N LEU A 7 18.47 4.77 11.03
CA LEU A 7 17.81 3.71 10.27
C LEU A 7 16.34 4.03 9.95
N ALA A 8 15.60 4.62 10.90
CA ALA A 8 14.23 5.07 10.64
C ALA A 8 14.17 6.11 9.52
N LEU A 9 15.15 7.02 9.45
CA LEU A 9 15.26 8.01 8.38
C LEU A 9 15.55 7.32 7.04
N VAL A 10 16.52 6.41 7.00
CA VAL A 10 16.87 5.65 5.79
C VAL A 10 15.67 4.87 5.24
N ILE A 11 14.87 4.22 6.10
CA ILE A 11 13.66 3.51 5.65
C ILE A 11 12.65 4.50 5.03
N LYS A 12 12.43 5.65 5.67
CA LYS A 12 11.49 6.68 5.18
C LYS A 12 11.95 7.27 3.84
N GLU A 13 13.22 7.60 3.74
CA GLU A 13 13.85 8.14 2.52
C GLU A 13 13.79 7.10 1.40
N SER A 14 14.14 5.85 1.68
CA SER A 14 14.08 4.76 0.69
C SER A 14 12.66 4.56 0.14
N ILE A 15 11.63 4.57 1.01
CA ILE A 15 10.23 4.48 0.57
C ILE A 15 9.83 5.73 -0.24
N LYS A 16 10.24 6.93 0.19
CA LYS A 16 9.96 8.17 -0.52
C LYS A 16 10.59 8.19 -1.91
N ASP A 17 11.84 7.77 -2.02
CA ASP A 17 12.59 7.73 -3.28
C ASP A 17 12.07 6.65 -4.23
N THR A 18 11.59 5.53 -3.69
CA THR A 18 11.06 4.42 -4.49
C THR A 18 9.63 4.66 -4.95
N PHE A 19 8.75 5.13 -4.06
CA PHE A 19 7.32 5.22 -4.34
C PHE A 19 6.82 6.65 -4.59
N GLY A 20 7.66 7.67 -4.37
CA GLY A 20 7.28 9.08 -4.51
C GLY A 20 6.24 9.52 -3.47
N LYS A 21 6.09 8.79 -2.35
CA LYS A 21 5.05 9.01 -1.35
C LYS A 21 5.65 9.16 0.04
N ALA A 22 5.09 10.09 0.82
CA ALA A 22 5.53 10.28 2.20
C ALA A 22 5.06 9.12 3.08
N VAL A 23 5.94 8.67 3.97
CA VAL A 23 5.68 7.60 4.93
C VAL A 23 5.97 8.05 6.37
N LYS A 24 5.10 7.64 7.29
CA LYS A 24 5.25 7.86 8.73
C LYS A 24 4.98 6.56 9.46
N PHE A 25 5.73 6.32 10.52
CA PHE A 25 5.51 5.23 11.47
C PHE A 25 6.04 5.68 12.82
N ASP A 26 5.45 5.15 13.90
CA ASP A 26 5.79 5.57 15.27
C ASP A 26 7.00 4.80 15.81
N SER A 27 7.09 3.52 15.47
CA SER A 27 8.18 2.65 15.90
C SER A 27 8.43 1.54 14.89
N TYR A 28 9.59 0.88 15.03
CA TYR A 28 9.96 -0.28 14.24
C TYR A 28 10.83 -1.22 15.06
N TYR A 29 10.89 -2.48 14.64
CA TYR A 29 11.81 -3.48 15.18
C TYR A 29 12.17 -4.52 14.11
N PHE A 30 13.23 -5.27 14.36
CA PHE A 30 13.63 -6.40 13.52
C PHE A 30 13.16 -7.70 14.14
N ARG A 31 12.70 -8.62 13.30
CA ARG A 31 12.54 -10.02 13.69
C ARG A 31 13.89 -10.75 13.61
N LEU A 32 13.95 -11.93 14.22
CA LEU A 32 15.15 -12.78 14.20
C LEU A 32 15.56 -13.22 12.78
N ASN A 33 14.60 -13.35 11.88
CA ASN A 33 14.83 -13.63 10.46
C ASN A 33 15.17 -12.36 9.64
N GLY A 34 15.37 -11.22 10.31
CA GLY A 34 15.75 -9.95 9.69
C GLY A 34 14.60 -9.07 9.21
N ASP A 35 13.36 -9.57 9.15
CA ASP A 35 12.23 -8.77 8.69
C ASP A 35 12.12 -7.45 9.46
N ILE A 36 11.83 -6.38 8.73
CA ILE A 36 11.56 -5.07 9.32
C ILE A 36 10.07 -4.98 9.62
N VAL A 37 9.71 -4.76 10.88
CA VAL A 37 8.32 -4.50 11.28
C VAL A 37 8.15 -3.02 11.57
N LEU A 38 7.19 -2.39 10.90
CA LEU A 38 6.81 -0.98 11.13
C LEU A 38 5.45 -0.94 11.83
N LEU A 39 5.33 -0.16 12.90
CA LEU A 39 4.10 -0.02 13.68
C LEU A 39 3.49 1.38 13.52
N ASN A 40 2.16 1.43 13.52
CA ASN A 40 1.35 2.63 13.26
C ASN A 40 1.79 3.32 11.98
N PHE A 41 1.73 2.59 10.87
CA PHE A 41 2.21 3.05 9.58
C PHE A 41 1.15 3.87 8.85
N TYR A 42 1.60 4.96 8.22
CA TYR A 42 0.81 5.86 7.40
C TYR A 42 1.53 6.08 6.08
N LEU A 43 0.79 6.01 4.97
CA LEU A 43 1.23 6.38 3.63
C LEU A 43 0.37 7.54 3.13
N SER A 44 1.01 8.63 2.74
CA SER A 44 0.35 9.76 2.09
C SER A 44 0.05 9.47 0.62
N ASN A 45 -0.94 10.17 0.07
CA ASN A 45 -1.16 10.21 -1.38
C ASN A 45 -0.18 11.16 -2.10
N THR A 46 0.57 11.99 -1.36
CA THR A 46 1.55 12.96 -1.90
C THR A 46 2.95 12.77 -1.29
N THR A 47 3.91 13.59 -1.72
CA THR A 47 5.31 13.59 -1.27
C THR A 47 5.51 14.17 0.14
N ASP A 48 4.47 14.77 0.72
CA ASP A 48 4.44 15.36 2.06
C ASP A 48 3.21 14.87 2.85
N PHE A 49 3.30 14.87 4.18
CA PHE A 49 2.11 14.65 5.00
C PHE A 49 1.31 15.95 5.06
N ASN A 50 0.15 15.93 4.43
CA ASN A 50 -0.90 16.89 4.69
C ASN A 50 -2.02 16.14 5.43
N ASP A 51 -2.41 16.61 6.62
CA ASP A 51 -3.23 15.88 7.60
C ASP A 51 -4.62 15.44 7.10
N ASN A 52 -5.02 15.84 5.89
CA ASN A 52 -6.39 15.68 5.42
C ASN A 52 -6.70 14.36 4.69
N LEU A 53 -5.73 13.61 4.14
CA LEU A 53 -6.00 12.32 3.47
C LEU A 53 -4.77 11.37 3.48
N ASN A 54 -4.70 10.44 4.44
CA ASN A 54 -3.80 9.29 4.33
C ASN A 54 -4.39 8.28 3.32
N LEU A 55 -3.57 7.82 2.37
CA LEU A 55 -3.96 6.79 1.40
C LEU A 55 -4.08 5.42 2.09
N VAL A 56 -3.10 5.10 2.93
CA VAL A 56 -3.06 3.86 3.72
C VAL A 56 -2.73 4.21 5.17
N LYS A 57 -3.51 3.67 6.10
CA LYS A 57 -3.17 3.64 7.52
C LYS A 57 -3.25 2.21 8.00
N CYS A 58 -2.28 1.72 8.74
CA CYS A 58 -2.36 0.38 9.31
C CYS A 58 -1.58 0.28 10.61
N TYR A 59 -1.98 -0.67 11.45
CA TYR A 59 -1.27 -0.91 12.71
C TYR A 59 0.11 -1.53 12.48
N LYS A 60 0.25 -2.40 11.47
CA LYS A 60 1.47 -3.18 11.27
C LYS A 60 1.75 -3.45 9.80
N ILE A 61 2.99 -3.14 9.40
CA ILE A 61 3.60 -3.60 8.15
C ILE A 61 4.81 -4.47 8.49
N VAL A 62 4.99 -5.54 7.73
CA VAL A 62 6.20 -6.37 7.76
C VAL A 62 6.82 -6.32 6.37
N ILE A 63 8.05 -5.84 6.29
CA ILE A 63 8.88 -5.89 5.10
C ILE A 63 9.70 -7.17 5.22
N ASP A 64 9.41 -8.12 4.33
CA ASP A 64 10.13 -9.39 4.22
C ASP A 64 11.47 -9.09 3.58
N THR A 65 12.51 -9.23 4.40
CA THR A 65 13.89 -9.05 3.97
C THR A 65 14.55 -10.42 3.98
N ASP A 66 15.22 -10.78 2.89
CA ASP A 66 16.03 -11.97 2.90
C ASP A 66 17.34 -11.69 3.65
N ILE A 67 17.36 -11.86 4.97
CA ILE A 67 18.61 -11.61 5.72
C ILE A 67 19.71 -12.60 5.34
N LEU A 68 19.36 -13.77 4.79
CA LEU A 68 20.35 -14.71 4.29
C LEU A 68 20.98 -14.20 3.00
N SER A 69 20.25 -13.42 2.18
CA SER A 69 20.82 -12.79 0.99
C SER A 69 21.87 -11.73 1.35
N VAL A 70 21.81 -11.14 2.55
CA VAL A 70 22.87 -10.24 3.07
C VAL A 70 24.22 -10.95 3.15
N LEU A 71 24.25 -12.27 3.44
CA LEU A 71 25.49 -13.05 3.43
C LEU A 71 26.09 -13.18 2.02
N SER A 72 25.26 -13.11 0.99
CA SER A 72 25.67 -13.02 -0.42
C SER A 72 25.88 -11.58 -0.91
N ASN A 73 25.89 -10.59 0.00
CA ASN A 73 26.05 -9.16 -0.29
C ASN A 73 24.98 -8.59 -1.22
N ASP A 74 23.79 -9.20 -1.22
CA ASP A 74 22.63 -8.77 -1.99
C ASP A 74 21.48 -8.51 -1.01
N ILE A 75 20.96 -7.29 -0.92
CA ILE A 75 19.83 -6.99 -0.03
C ILE A 75 18.57 -6.95 -0.89
N ALA A 76 17.84 -8.06 -0.90
CA ALA A 76 16.58 -8.15 -1.61
C ALA A 76 15.40 -7.99 -0.64
N ILE A 77 14.44 -7.15 -1.03
CA ILE A 77 13.11 -7.14 -0.41
C ILE A 77 12.28 -8.16 -1.18
N ASN A 78 11.86 -9.23 -0.50
CA ASN A 78 11.03 -10.27 -1.09
C ASN A 78 9.56 -9.85 -1.16
N GLY A 79 9.12 -8.99 -0.25
CA GLY A 79 7.75 -8.54 -0.25
C GLY A 79 7.35 -7.74 0.98
N VAL A 80 6.08 -7.41 1.01
CA VAL A 80 5.47 -6.60 2.07
C VAL A 80 4.16 -7.24 2.50
N TYR A 81 3.97 -7.38 3.80
CA TYR A 81 2.71 -7.78 4.41
C TYR A 81 2.11 -6.59 5.17
N ILE A 82 0.85 -6.27 4.88
CA ILE A 82 0.11 -5.15 5.46
C ILE A 82 -1.11 -5.73 6.18
N TYR A 83 -1.20 -5.48 7.48
CA TYR A 83 -2.27 -6.05 8.32
C TYR A 83 -3.28 -4.97 8.71
N GLU A 84 -4.55 -5.29 8.51
CA GLU A 84 -5.70 -4.44 8.84
C GLU A 84 -5.57 -2.99 8.31
N PRO A 85 -5.21 -2.76 7.03
CA PRO A 85 -5.11 -1.40 6.55
C PRO A 85 -6.47 -0.75 6.38
N GLU A 86 -6.54 0.53 6.71
CA GLU A 86 -7.59 1.46 6.28
C GLU A 86 -7.12 2.19 5.01
N LEU A 87 -7.85 1.97 3.92
CA LEU A 87 -7.59 2.57 2.60
C LEU A 87 -8.61 3.66 2.29
N ILE A 88 -8.14 4.83 1.85
CA ILE A 88 -9.04 5.92 1.47
C ILE A 88 -8.71 6.38 0.05
N ILE A 89 -9.69 6.24 -0.85
CA ILE A 89 -9.58 6.67 -2.24
C ILE A 89 -10.65 7.72 -2.51
N VAL A 90 -10.25 8.87 -3.05
CA VAL A 90 -11.17 9.95 -3.38
C VAL A 90 -11.07 10.28 -4.87
N LYS A 91 -12.21 10.20 -5.57
CA LYS A 91 -12.38 10.65 -6.95
C LYS A 91 -13.14 11.97 -6.96
N ASN A 92 -12.44 13.04 -7.31
CA ASN A 92 -13.04 14.35 -7.47
C ASN A 92 -13.85 14.44 -8.78
N TYR A 93 -14.84 15.33 -8.80
CA TYR A 93 -15.66 15.58 -9.98
C TYR A 93 -14.79 15.98 -11.19
N GLY A 94 -15.11 15.44 -12.36
CA GLY A 94 -14.37 15.69 -13.60
C GLY A 94 -13.10 14.86 -13.81
N LYS A 95 -12.60 14.15 -12.78
CA LYS A 95 -11.42 13.28 -12.90
C LYS A 95 -11.80 11.91 -13.47
N LYS A 96 -10.98 11.34 -14.35
CA LYS A 96 -11.22 9.97 -14.88
C LYS A 96 -10.78 8.93 -13.84
N TYR A 97 -11.35 7.74 -13.93
CA TYR A 97 -11.00 6.62 -13.04
C TYR A 97 -9.53 6.22 -13.17
N TYR A 98 -9.02 6.19 -14.41
CA TYR A 98 -7.62 5.89 -14.68
C TYR A 98 -6.69 6.88 -13.96
N ASP A 99 -6.95 8.18 -14.07
CA ASP A 99 -6.15 9.22 -13.40
C ASP A 99 -6.18 9.07 -11.86
N VAL A 100 -7.29 8.57 -11.28
CA VAL A 100 -7.35 8.28 -9.84
C VAL A 100 -6.46 7.09 -9.48
N VAL A 101 -6.49 6.03 -10.28
CA VAL A 101 -5.62 4.86 -10.05
C VAL A 101 -4.16 5.26 -10.20
N GLU A 102 -3.85 6.01 -11.26
CA GLU A 102 -2.50 6.49 -11.54
C GLU A 102 -1.97 7.34 -10.39
N ASP A 103 -2.71 8.37 -9.98
CA ASP A 103 -2.27 9.27 -8.92
C ASP A 103 -2.07 8.56 -7.58
N ASN A 104 -2.97 7.63 -7.21
CA ASN A 104 -2.88 6.98 -5.92
C ASN A 104 -1.83 5.87 -5.87
N PHE A 105 -1.67 5.09 -6.95
CA PHE A 105 -0.92 3.83 -6.89
C PHE A 105 0.34 3.77 -7.74
N THR A 106 0.46 4.56 -8.82
CA THR A 106 1.61 4.45 -9.74
C THR A 106 2.40 5.73 -9.90
N SER A 107 1.79 6.89 -9.64
CA SER A 107 2.46 8.19 -9.73
C SER A 107 3.63 8.25 -8.73
N GLY A 108 4.76 8.77 -9.20
CA GLY A 108 5.97 8.94 -8.39
C GLY A 108 6.81 7.67 -8.17
N ILE A 109 6.36 6.50 -8.64
CA ILE A 109 7.17 5.28 -8.51
C ILE A 109 8.41 5.38 -9.42
N ASN A 110 9.58 5.33 -8.80
CA ASN A 110 10.85 5.14 -9.50
C ASN A 110 10.99 3.65 -9.86
N ARG A 111 10.63 3.31 -11.10
CA ARG A 111 10.63 1.91 -11.59
C ARG A 111 12.01 1.27 -11.51
N GLU A 112 13.09 2.00 -11.81
CA GLU A 112 14.44 1.45 -11.77
C GLU A 112 14.85 1.11 -10.33
N LEU A 113 14.57 2.01 -9.38
CA LEU A 113 14.85 1.77 -7.97
C LEU A 113 13.95 0.65 -7.40
N PHE A 114 12.68 0.64 -7.78
CA PHE A 114 11.76 -0.43 -7.42
C PHE A 114 12.26 -1.77 -7.94
N GLU A 115 12.66 -1.90 -9.21
CA GLU A 115 13.19 -3.15 -9.78
C GLU A 115 14.51 -3.59 -9.15
N LYS A 116 15.34 -2.67 -8.66
CA LYS A 116 16.57 -2.99 -7.91
C LYS A 116 16.28 -3.54 -6.52
N LEU A 117 15.27 -2.99 -5.83
CA LEU A 117 14.90 -3.39 -4.46
C LEU A 117 13.99 -4.62 -4.43
N ALA A 118 13.06 -4.68 -5.39
CA ALA A 118 12.09 -5.74 -5.57
C ALA A 118 12.71 -6.85 -6.42
N GLY A 119 13.20 -7.91 -5.76
CA GLY A 119 13.72 -9.08 -6.46
C GLY A 119 12.67 -9.73 -7.38
N ASN A 120 13.11 -10.60 -8.29
CA ASN A 120 12.16 -11.34 -9.13
C ASN A 120 11.28 -12.22 -8.24
N GLY A 121 9.98 -11.96 -8.21
CA GLY A 121 9.03 -12.63 -7.32
C GLY A 121 8.52 -11.78 -6.16
N PHE A 122 8.87 -10.49 -6.10
CA PHE A 122 8.36 -9.54 -5.10
C PHE A 122 6.84 -9.64 -4.93
N PHE A 123 6.35 -9.57 -3.70
CA PHE A 123 4.91 -9.64 -3.42
C PHE A 123 4.44 -8.56 -2.45
N ILE A 124 3.16 -8.21 -2.53
CA ILE A 124 2.44 -7.41 -1.54
C ILE A 124 1.21 -8.19 -1.12
N ASN A 125 1.06 -8.43 0.18
CA ASN A 125 -0.14 -9.04 0.74
C ASN A 125 -0.80 -8.07 1.72
N ILE A 126 -2.08 -7.83 1.52
CA ILE A 126 -2.97 -7.09 2.41
C ILE A 126 -3.94 -8.09 3.01
N TYR A 127 -4.07 -8.07 4.33
CA TYR A 127 -5.02 -8.89 5.08
C TYR A 127 -6.00 -8.02 5.85
N ASP A 128 -7.27 -8.43 5.83
CA ASP A 128 -8.35 -7.90 6.65
C ASP A 128 -8.47 -6.36 6.61
N GLY A 129 -8.25 -5.81 5.42
CA GLY A 129 -8.33 -4.37 5.17
C GLY A 129 -9.75 -3.85 5.20
N LYS A 130 -9.87 -2.57 5.52
CA LYS A 130 -11.09 -1.78 5.38
C LYS A 130 -10.80 -0.58 4.52
N GLY A 131 -11.81 0.00 3.91
CA GLY A 131 -11.57 1.21 3.14
C GLY A 131 -12.83 1.92 2.70
N SER A 132 -12.63 3.10 2.16
CA SER A 132 -13.69 3.87 1.53
C SER A 132 -13.24 4.42 0.19
N TYR A 133 -14.06 4.20 -0.82
CA TYR A 133 -14.02 4.93 -2.08
C TYR A 133 -15.10 5.99 -2.07
N ARG A 134 -14.70 7.25 -2.19
CA ARG A 134 -15.59 8.41 -2.23
C ARG A 134 -15.54 9.03 -3.60
N GLU A 135 -16.69 9.08 -4.27
CA GLU A 135 -16.83 9.77 -5.54
C GLU A 135 -17.64 11.05 -5.36
N MET A 136 -17.02 12.17 -5.73
CA MET A 136 -17.64 13.49 -5.68
C MET A 136 -18.26 13.80 -7.04
N PHE A 137 -19.55 14.11 -7.04
CA PHE A 137 -20.30 14.58 -8.20
C PHE A 137 -20.60 16.07 -8.05
N ARG A 138 -21.00 16.73 -9.14
CA ARG A 138 -21.36 18.16 -9.12
C ARG A 138 -22.41 18.50 -8.04
N ASN A 139 -23.38 17.60 -7.83
CA ASN A 139 -24.53 17.80 -6.95
C ASN A 139 -24.65 16.75 -5.84
N GLY A 140 -23.56 16.05 -5.49
CA GLY A 140 -23.64 15.01 -4.47
C GLY A 140 -22.34 14.24 -4.29
N LYS A 141 -22.39 13.22 -3.43
CA LYS A 141 -21.29 12.27 -3.23
C LYS A 141 -21.86 10.86 -3.17
N ASN A 142 -21.05 9.89 -3.59
CA ASN A 142 -21.32 8.48 -3.33
C ASN A 142 -20.17 7.92 -2.52
N THR A 143 -20.47 7.09 -1.53
CA THR A 143 -19.45 6.40 -0.72
C THR A 143 -19.68 4.91 -0.78
N ILE A 144 -18.65 4.21 -1.23
CA ILE A 144 -18.54 2.76 -1.23
C ILE A 144 -17.56 2.39 -0.12
N LEU A 145 -17.96 1.46 0.74
CA LEU A 145 -17.12 0.91 1.79
C LEU A 145 -16.64 -0.46 1.36
N PHE A 146 -15.39 -0.77 1.65
CA PHE A 146 -14.80 -2.09 1.50
C PHE A 146 -14.51 -2.63 2.89
N ASN A 147 -14.98 -3.83 3.18
CA ASN A 147 -14.68 -4.55 4.42
C ASN A 147 -14.02 -5.88 4.09
N ASP A 148 -13.28 -6.41 5.07
CA ASP A 148 -12.61 -7.71 5.01
C ASP A 148 -11.81 -7.90 3.70
N PHE A 149 -11.19 -6.80 3.27
CA PHE A 149 -10.47 -6.69 2.02
C PHE A 149 -9.13 -7.40 2.11
N ASN A 150 -8.96 -8.39 1.25
CA ASN A 150 -7.73 -9.13 1.09
C ASN A 150 -7.20 -8.89 -0.32
N LEU A 151 -5.91 -8.57 -0.45
CA LEU A 151 -5.24 -8.36 -1.74
C LEU A 151 -3.89 -9.05 -1.73
N LYS A 152 -3.61 -9.79 -2.80
CA LYS A 152 -2.31 -10.38 -3.08
C LYS A 152 -1.84 -9.85 -4.43
N ILE A 153 -0.70 -9.19 -4.44
CA ILE A 153 0.01 -8.73 -5.63
C ILE A 153 1.32 -9.50 -5.70
N LYS A 154 1.67 -10.00 -6.88
CA LYS A 154 2.97 -10.60 -7.15
C LYS A 154 3.56 -10.02 -8.43
N TYR A 155 4.78 -9.50 -8.32
CA TYR A 155 5.60 -9.05 -9.41
C TYR A 155 6.60 -10.14 -9.79
N ARG A 156 6.52 -10.65 -11.01
CA ARG A 156 7.45 -11.67 -11.52
C ARG A 156 7.58 -11.53 -13.02
N ASP A 157 8.81 -11.62 -13.54
CA ASP A 157 9.08 -11.59 -14.98
C ASP A 157 8.46 -10.36 -15.67
N LYS A 158 8.55 -9.20 -15.02
CA LYS A 158 7.94 -7.91 -15.42
C LYS A 158 6.41 -7.87 -15.46
N LYS A 159 5.74 -8.90 -14.95
CA LYS A 159 4.28 -8.98 -14.90
C LYS A 159 3.77 -8.83 -13.49
N ILE A 160 2.64 -8.14 -13.34
CA ILE A 160 1.92 -8.02 -12.07
C ILE A 160 0.71 -8.92 -12.09
N ARG A 161 0.71 -9.96 -11.25
CA ARG A 161 -0.47 -10.77 -10.97
C ARG A 161 -1.14 -10.26 -9.70
N TYR A 162 -2.44 -10.06 -9.74
CA TYR A 162 -3.20 -9.68 -8.54
C TYR A 162 -4.41 -10.58 -8.31
N ASN A 163 -4.77 -10.72 -7.04
CA ASN A 163 -6.00 -11.36 -6.59
C ASN A 163 -6.53 -10.58 -5.39
N ALA A 164 -7.75 -10.07 -5.48
CA ALA A 164 -8.43 -9.31 -4.46
C ALA A 164 -9.80 -9.90 -4.15
N SER A 165 -10.20 -9.85 -2.89
CA SER A 165 -11.54 -10.25 -2.43
C SER A 165 -11.95 -9.44 -1.21
N GLY A 166 -13.24 -9.42 -0.93
CA GLY A 166 -13.80 -8.77 0.25
C GLY A 166 -15.27 -8.45 0.04
N ASP A 167 -15.81 -7.60 0.89
CA ASP A 167 -17.20 -7.17 0.86
C ASP A 167 -17.31 -5.68 0.51
N ILE A 168 -18.30 -5.36 -0.33
CA ILE A 168 -18.66 -4.01 -0.72
C ILE A 168 -19.98 -3.65 -0.07
N ILE A 169 -20.01 -2.50 0.59
CA ILE A 169 -21.20 -1.95 1.23
C ILE A 169 -21.43 -0.54 0.69
N ARG A 170 -22.64 -0.28 0.20
CA ARG A 170 -23.05 1.07 -0.17
C ARG A 170 -23.57 1.81 1.07
N ARG A 171 -23.03 3.00 1.36
CA ARG A 171 -23.41 3.75 2.55
C ARG A 171 -24.75 4.51 2.42
N ASP A 172 -25.18 4.82 1.20
CA ASP A 172 -26.08 5.97 0.97
C ASP A 172 -27.54 5.65 0.60
N LYS A 173 -28.07 4.47 0.95
CA LYS A 173 -29.52 4.20 0.88
C LYS A 173 -29.94 3.31 2.03
N SER A 174 -31.18 3.47 2.49
CA SER A 174 -31.88 2.77 3.57
C SER A 174 -32.02 1.23 3.40
N LEU A 175 -31.24 0.64 2.50
CA LEU A 175 -31.12 -0.78 2.21
C LEU A 175 -29.62 -1.08 2.12
N ILE A 176 -29.11 -1.86 3.07
CA ILE A 176 -27.74 -2.36 3.07
C ILE A 176 -27.70 -3.50 2.04
N ASP A 177 -27.34 -3.19 0.80
CA ASP A 177 -26.92 -4.20 -0.15
C ASP A 177 -25.43 -4.48 0.10
N THR A 178 -25.15 -5.55 0.83
CA THR A 178 -23.80 -6.11 0.96
C THR A 178 -23.57 -7.06 -0.21
N CYS A 179 -22.46 -6.88 -0.92
CA CYS A 179 -22.06 -7.78 -2.00
C CYS A 179 -20.60 -8.17 -1.84
N SER A 180 -20.31 -9.47 -1.88
CA SER A 180 -18.93 -9.97 -1.93
C SER A 180 -18.35 -9.77 -3.33
N PHE A 181 -17.07 -9.43 -3.43
CA PHE A 181 -16.35 -9.36 -4.70
C PHE A 181 -15.13 -10.28 -4.73
N THR A 182 -14.75 -10.67 -5.94
CA THR A 182 -13.46 -11.30 -6.22
C THR A 182 -12.95 -10.78 -7.56
N LEU A 183 -11.71 -10.31 -7.57
CA LEU A 183 -11.05 -9.71 -8.72
C LEU A 183 -9.70 -10.38 -8.91
N LYS A 184 -9.41 -10.85 -10.11
CA LYS A 184 -8.11 -11.45 -10.47
C LYS A 184 -7.67 -10.89 -11.80
N GLY A 185 -6.37 -10.66 -11.95
CA GLY A 185 -5.83 -10.19 -13.21
C GLY A 185 -4.33 -10.34 -13.34
N LEU A 186 -3.87 -10.11 -14.56
CA LEU A 186 -2.48 -10.05 -14.96
C LEU A 186 -2.29 -8.74 -15.73
N LEU A 187 -1.28 -7.96 -15.35
CA LEU A 187 -0.88 -6.74 -16.02
C LEU A 187 0.54 -6.93 -16.57
N ASP A 188 0.73 -6.48 -17.82
CA ASP A 188 2.02 -6.42 -18.51
C ASP A 188 2.63 -5.01 -18.45
#